data_AF-A0A2N7ICS5-F1
#
_entry.id   AF-A0A2N7ICS5-F1
#
_cell.length_a   1.000
_cell.length_b   1.000
_cell.length_c   1.000
_cell.angle_alpha   90.00
_cell.angle_beta   90.00
_cell.angle_gamma   90.00
#
_symmetry.space_group_name_H-M   'P 1'
#
loop_
_entity.id
_entity.type
_entity.pdbx_description
1 polymer ?
#
loop_
_entity_poly.entity_id
_entity_poly.type
_entity_poly.pdbx_seq_one_letter_code
_entity_poly.pdbx_strand_id
1 'polypeptide(L)'
;MPRSDLDGLDISTIKFKMYHCNDNGSNKLWGYTCLGADTLVVYGAKGQKLNFYRKTHQSELLARNYIDKKVKEKMKKQYQFTQINCFSKNELRFATP
;
A
#
# COMPACT_ATOMS: atom_id res chain seq x y z
N MET A 1 24.75 0.62 9.96
CA MET A 1 24.21 -0.68 9.53
C MET A 1 23.12 -0.39 8.50
N PRO A 2 23.26 -0.79 7.22
CA PRO A 2 22.12 -0.74 6.31
C PRO A 2 21.12 -1.78 6.82
N ARG A 3 19.99 -1.34 7.37
CA ARG A 3 18.90 -2.25 7.68
C ARG A 3 18.39 -2.74 6.33
N SER A 4 18.67 -4.00 6.02
CA SER A 4 17.97 -4.73 4.96
C SER A 4 16.50 -4.71 5.34
N ASP A 5 15.77 -3.71 4.86
CA ASP A 5 14.49 -3.31 5.40
C ASP A 5 13.33 -4.30 5.13
N LEU A 6 13.63 -5.53 4.72
CA LEU A 6 12.67 -6.61 4.49
C LEU A 6 13.10 -8.00 4.97
N ASP A 7 14.10 -8.11 5.85
CA ASP A 7 14.61 -9.44 6.24
C ASP A 7 13.65 -10.32 7.07
N GLY A 8 12.41 -9.88 7.33
CA GLY A 8 11.45 -10.70 8.09
C GLY A 8 9.98 -10.42 7.85
N LEU A 9 9.62 -9.56 6.89
CA LEU A 9 8.22 -9.24 6.66
C LEU A 9 7.70 -9.99 5.43
N ASP A 10 7.07 -11.13 5.67
CA ASP A 10 6.41 -11.92 4.64
C ASP A 10 5.15 -11.20 4.15
N ILE A 11 5.31 -10.40 3.09
CA ILE A 11 4.24 -9.60 2.47
C ILE A 11 3.12 -10.50 1.92
N SER A 12 3.40 -11.78 1.72
CA SER A 12 2.43 -12.79 1.26
C SER A 12 1.47 -13.24 2.37
N THR A 13 1.78 -13.01 3.64
CA THR A 13 0.85 -13.20 4.78
C THR A 13 0.09 -11.93 5.17
N ILE A 14 0.45 -10.79 4.59
CA ILE A 14 -0.10 -9.49 4.96
C ILE A 14 -1.33 -9.17 4.10
N LYS A 15 -2.45 -8.92 4.80
CA LYS A 15 -3.69 -8.45 4.19
C LYS A 15 -3.61 -6.95 3.92
N PHE A 16 -3.93 -6.56 2.69
CA PHE A 16 -3.97 -5.16 2.28
C PHE A 16 -5.42 -4.73 2.00
N LYS A 17 -5.76 -3.55 2.53
CA LYS A 17 -6.98 -2.85 2.15
C LYS A 17 -6.72 -2.15 0.83
N MET A 18 -7.25 -2.69 -0.26
CA MET A 18 -7.03 -2.17 -1.59
C MET A 18 -8.20 -1.34 -2.09
N TYR A 19 -7.87 -0.42 -2.99
CA TYR A 19 -8.76 0.54 -3.58
C TYR A 19 -8.41 0.60 -5.07
N HIS A 20 -9.42 0.41 -5.91
CA HIS A 20 -9.32 0.47 -7.36
C HIS A 20 -10.07 1.68 -7.86
N CYS A 21 -9.47 2.42 -8.78
CA CYS A 21 -10.15 3.48 -9.52
C CYS A 21 -9.90 3.27 -11.00
N ASN A 22 -10.96 3.38 -11.79
CA ASN A 22 -10.86 3.47 -13.23
C ASN A 22 -11.00 4.94 -13.62
N ASP A 23 -9.87 5.56 -13.93
CA ASP A 23 -9.81 6.96 -14.34
C ASP A 23 -9.44 6.98 -15.83
N ASN A 24 -10.45 7.20 -16.69
CA ASN A 24 -10.30 7.32 -18.14
C ASN A 24 -9.50 6.18 -18.80
N GLY A 25 -9.75 4.93 -18.40
CA GLY A 25 -9.06 3.73 -18.90
C GLY A 25 -7.78 3.36 -18.14
N SER A 26 -7.28 4.23 -17.26
CA SER A 26 -6.18 3.91 -16.34
C SER A 26 -6.72 3.23 -15.08
N ASN A 27 -6.56 1.90 -15.03
CA ASN A 27 -6.88 1.09 -13.85
C ASN A 27 -5.86 1.29 -12.74
N LYS A 28 -6.06 2.30 -11.90
CA LYS A 28 -5.18 2.64 -10.78
C LYS A 28 -5.54 1.80 -9.56
N LEU A 29 -4.54 1.14 -9.00
CA LEU A 29 -4.63 0.39 -7.75
C LEU A 29 -3.85 1.13 -6.68
N TRP A 30 -4.43 1.19 -5.49
CA TRP A 30 -3.80 1.71 -4.29
C TRP A 30 -4.26 0.89 -3.09
N GLY A 31 -3.33 0.37 -2.31
CA GLY A 31 -3.64 -0.39 -1.10
C GLY A 31 -2.73 -0.03 0.04
N TYR A 32 -3.17 -0.34 1.24
CA TYR A 32 -2.38 -0.11 2.44
C TYR A 32 -2.58 -1.19 3.50
N THR A 33 -1.61 -1.26 4.41
CA THR A 33 -1.75 -1.90 5.71
C THR A 33 -1.00 -1.10 6.77
N CYS A 34 -1.42 -1.22 8.02
CA CYS A 34 -0.72 -0.61 9.16
C CYS A 34 -0.24 -1.71 10.08
N LEU A 35 1.05 -1.68 10.44
CA LEU A 35 1.67 -2.58 11.40
C LEU A 35 2.27 -1.73 12.52
N GLY A 36 1.49 -1.46 13.56
CA GLY A 36 1.89 -0.53 14.62
C GLY A 36 2.18 0.87 14.06
N ALA A 37 3.42 1.34 14.25
CA ALA A 37 3.88 2.64 13.76
C ALA A 37 4.29 2.63 12.26
N ASP A 38 4.30 1.47 11.61
CA ASP A 38 4.63 1.33 10.20
C ASP A 38 3.39 1.34 9.30
N THR A 39 3.48 2.12 8.23
CA THR A 39 2.49 2.14 7.15
C THR A 39 3.11 1.53 5.91
N LEU A 40 2.45 0.51 5.38
CA LEU A 40 2.84 -0.13 4.13
C LEU A 40 1.81 0.28 3.08
N VAL A 41 2.29 0.75 1.94
CA VAL A 41 1.46 1.24 0.85
C VAL A 41 1.89 0.56 -0.43
N VAL A 42 0.93 0.03 -1.16
CA VAL A 42 1.10 -0.54 -2.51
C VAL A 42 0.33 0.30 -3.51
N TYR A 43 0.92 0.60 -4.67
CA TYR A 43 0.22 1.37 -5.70
C TYR A 43 0.78 1.12 -7.10
N GLY A 44 -0.08 1.21 -8.11
CA GLY A 44 0.32 1.00 -9.50
C GLY A 44 -0.86 0.86 -10.43
N ALA A 45 -0.59 0.43 -11.66
CA ALA A 45 -1.65 0.07 -12.60
C ALA A 45 -1.97 -1.43 -12.51
N LYS A 46 -3.24 -1.79 -12.65
CA LYS A 46 -3.66 -3.20 -12.74
C LYS A 46 -2.97 -3.85 -13.95
N GLY A 47 -2.39 -5.04 -13.74
CA GLY A 47 -1.64 -5.78 -14.76
C GLY A 47 -0.17 -5.38 -14.90
N GLN A 48 0.32 -4.43 -14.11
CA GLN A 48 1.75 -4.12 -14.00
C GLN A 48 2.28 -4.44 -12.59
N LYS A 49 3.61 -4.52 -12.46
CA LYS A 49 4.26 -4.61 -11.15
C LYS A 49 3.90 -3.39 -10.31
N LEU A 50 3.31 -3.63 -9.14
CA LEU A 50 2.90 -2.61 -8.21
C LEU A 50 4.11 -2.09 -7.43
N ASN A 51 4.15 -0.79 -7.19
CA ASN A 51 5.16 -0.18 -6.34
C ASN A 51 4.78 -0.40 -4.89
N PHE A 52 5.72 -0.88 -4.10
CA PHE A 52 5.60 -1.07 -2.67
C PHE A 52 6.48 -0.04 -1.97
N TYR A 53 5.93 0.58 -0.94
CA TYR A 53 6.61 1.56 -0.11
C TYR A 53 6.24 1.35 1.35
N ARG A 54 7.23 1.46 2.24
CA ARG A 54 7.04 1.43 3.69
C ARG A 54 7.46 2.76 4.30
N LYS A 55 6.65 3.28 5.21
CA LYS A 55 6.96 4.45 6.02
C LYS A 55 6.71 4.18 7.48
N THR A 56 7.77 4.30 8.28
CA THR A 56 7.72 4.27 9.73
C THR A 56 7.41 5.67 10.26
N HIS A 57 6.44 5.77 11.17
CA HIS A 57 6.06 7.01 11.84
C HIS A 57 6.51 7.00 13.31
N GLN A 58 6.43 8.13 13.99
CA GLN A 58 6.80 8.23 15.41
C GLN A 58 5.85 7.46 16.34
N SER A 59 4.61 7.20 15.92
CA SER A 59 3.61 6.50 16.72
C SER A 59 2.56 5.82 15.83
N GLU A 60 1.91 4.77 16.35
CA GLU A 60 0.79 4.10 15.68
C GLU A 60 -0.35 5.06 15.34
N LEU A 61 -0.65 6.02 16.22
CA LEU A 61 -1.68 7.02 16.00
C LEU A 61 -1.38 7.87 14.75
N LEU A 62 -0.11 8.25 14.55
CA LEU A 62 0.32 9.04 13.40
C LEU A 62 0.30 8.23 12.11
N ALA A 63 0.71 6.95 12.17
CA ALA A 63 0.59 6.00 11.07
C ALA A 63 -0.86 5.87 10.60
N ARG A 64 -1.80 5.65 11.53
CA ARG A 64 -3.24 5.59 11.24
C ARG A 64 -3.77 6.90 10.67
N ASN A 65 -3.42 8.05 11.28
CA ASN A 65 -3.85 9.36 10.80
C ASN A 65 -3.34 9.67 9.39
N TYR A 66 -2.12 9.24 9.06
CA TYR A 66 -1.57 9.37 7.71
C TYR A 66 -2.39 8.59 6.69
N ILE A 67 -2.71 7.32 7.00
CA ILE A 67 -3.54 6.48 6.14
C ILE A 67 -4.97 7.00 6.03
N ASP A 68 -5.58 7.44 7.12
CA ASP A 68 -6.94 7.99 7.12
C ASP A 68 -7.07 9.19 6.18
N LYS A 69 -6.09 10.11 6.23
CA LYS A 69 -5.99 11.22 5.27
C LYS A 69 -5.92 10.70 3.83
N LYS A 70 -5.07 9.71 3.55
CA LYS A 70 -4.93 9.13 2.20
C LYS A 70 -6.21 8.44 1.74
N VAL A 71 -6.89 7.70 2.61
CA VAL A 71 -8.18 7.04 2.30
C VAL A 71 -9.24 8.09 1.96
N LYS A 72 -9.35 9.16 2.74
CA LYS A 72 -10.27 10.27 2.43
C LYS A 72 -9.98 10.89 1.06
N GLU A 73 -8.71 11.07 0.69
CA GLU A 73 -8.33 11.52 -0.67
C GLU A 73 -8.76 10.52 -1.76
N LYS A 74 -8.66 9.21 -1.52
CA LYS A 74 -9.07 8.17 -2.48
C LYS A 74 -10.59 8.06 -2.60
N MET A 75 -11.32 8.18 -1.50
CA MET A 75 -12.80 8.20 -1.50
C MET A 75 -13.34 9.37 -2.33
N LYS A 76 -12.73 10.56 -2.23
CA LYS A 76 -13.08 11.72 -3.07
C LYS A 76 -12.89 11.45 -4.57
N LYS A 77 -11.94 10.58 -4.93
CA LYS A 77 -11.65 10.18 -6.31
C LYS A 77 -12.45 8.96 -6.75
N GLN A 78 -13.54 8.62 -6.05
CA GLN A 78 -14.43 7.50 -6.36
C GLN A 78 -13.70 6.16 -6.50
N TYR A 79 -12.65 5.93 -5.70
CA TYR A 79 -12.01 4.62 -5.64
C TYR A 79 -12.99 3.62 -5.02
N GLN A 80 -13.19 2.49 -5.69
CA GLN A 80 -13.91 1.34 -5.19
C GLN A 80 -13.02 0.53 -4.26
N PHE A 81 -13.53 0.15 -3.10
CA PHE A 81 -12.80 -0.68 -2.16
C PHE A 81 -12.80 -2.15 -2.62
N THR A 82 -11.66 -2.82 -2.49
CA THR A 82 -11.51 -4.26 -2.70
C THR A 82 -10.52 -4.80 -1.71
N GLN A 83 -10.89 -5.84 -0.97
CA GLN A 83 -9.96 -6.48 -0.07
C GLN A 83 -9.08 -7.48 -0.83
N ILE A 84 -7.76 -7.31 -0.76
CA ILE A 84 -6.80 -8.27 -1.30
C ILE A 84 -6.00 -8.86 -0.14
N ASN A 85 -6.06 -10.18 -0.02
CA ASN A 85 -5.51 -10.87 1.14
C ASN A 85 -3.99 -10.98 1.11
N CYS A 86 -3.36 -10.98 -0.06
CA CYS A 86 -1.92 -11.09 -0.21
C CYS A 86 -1.46 -10.65 -1.60
N PHE A 87 -0.18 -10.30 -1.71
CA PHE A 87 0.51 -10.14 -2.99
C PHE A 87 1.67 -11.13 -3.07
N SER A 88 1.95 -11.59 -4.28
CA SER A 88 3.16 -12.37 -4.55
C SER A 88 4.36 -11.44 -4.67
N LYS A 89 5.54 -11.90 -4.25
CA LYS A 89 6.80 -11.12 -4.35
C LYS A 89 7.09 -10.64 -5.78
N ASN A 90 6.65 -11.41 -6.80
CA ASN A 90 6.81 -11.08 -8.21
C ASN A 90 5.86 -9.97 -8.72
N GLU A 91 4.78 -9.69 -7.98
CA GLU A 91 3.79 -8.65 -8.31
C GLU A 91 4.20 -7.28 -7.75
N LEU A 92 5.13 -7.25 -6.80
CA LEU A 92 5.60 -6.04 -6.14
C LEU A 92 7.02 -5.68 -6.59
N ARG A 93 7.28 -4.37 -6.70
CA ARG A 93 8.62 -3.80 -6.85
C ARG A 93 8.79 -2.68 -5.83
N PHE A 94 9.99 -2.48 -5.31
CA PHE A 94 10.24 -1.31 -4.48
C PHE A 94 10.06 -0.05 -5.30
N ALA A 95 9.35 0.93 -4.73
CA ALA A 95 9.35 2.27 -5.27
C ALA A 95 10.79 2.80 -5.17
N THR A 96 11.50 2.85 -6.30
CA THR A 96 12.78 3.54 -6.38
C THR A 96 12.53 5.05 -6.18
N PRO A 97 13.32 5.74 -5.35
CA PRO A 97 13.22 7.18 -5.16
C PRO A 97 13.50 7.97 -6.44
#